data_AF-A0A963ETD9-F1
#
_entry.id   AF-A0A963ETD9-F1
#
_cell.length_a   1.000
_cell.length_b   1.000
_cell.length_c   1.000
_cell.angle_alpha   90.00
_cell.angle_beta   90.00
_cell.angle_gamma   90.00
#
_symmetry.space_group_name_H-M   'P 1'
#
loop_
_entity.id
_entity.type
_entity.pdbx_description
1 polymer ?
#
loop_
_entity_poly.entity_id
_entity_poly.type
_entity_poly.pdbx_seq_one_letter_code
_entity_poly.pdbx_strand_id
1 'polypeptide(L)'
;AAPARWRLQLLAILGGSGAADRRFFHAPDVVQSRDAAGDYDGVVIVSGNRAAPTETRVRDYAYLLKDRATAGAAALADGPPVAAITHAQLADVSDNCTVADPAGCELGELSVGWKLALQGGGEKGLSTPLVSNGSIVFTSYVPAATAAQDCPQAAGRSRTYKLALRDGAPRMPPAGSLQPQQAPVPYRELGPGLAGDVVPLQNGLLLPGNGAAGAQRLSVPGRTRWRSYWRQEGVDEP
;
A
#
# COMPACT_ATOMS: atom_id res chain seq x y z
N ALA A 1 0.19 -17.73 -33.52
CA ALA A 1 -1.27 -17.61 -33.37
C ALA A 1 -1.56 -16.22 -32.83
N ALA A 2 -2.43 -15.43 -33.48
CA ALA A 2 -2.89 -14.18 -32.90
C ALA A 2 -3.57 -14.51 -31.55
N PRO A 3 -3.28 -13.79 -30.45
CA PRO A 3 -3.91 -14.07 -29.18
C PRO A 3 -5.38 -13.62 -29.29
N ALA A 4 -6.26 -14.56 -29.65
CA ALA A 4 -7.55 -14.22 -30.22
C ALA A 4 -8.56 -13.62 -29.24
N ARG A 5 -8.30 -13.52 -27.93
CA ARG A 5 -9.25 -12.94 -26.96
C ARG A 5 -8.55 -12.33 -25.73
N TRP A 6 -7.84 -11.22 -25.89
CA TRP A 6 -7.56 -10.34 -24.75
C TRP A 6 -8.84 -9.60 -24.37
N ARG A 7 -9.13 -9.49 -23.07
CA ARG A 7 -10.22 -8.69 -22.55
C ARG A 7 -9.67 -7.64 -21.60
N LEU A 8 -10.20 -6.43 -21.73
CA LEU A 8 -9.98 -5.36 -20.78
C LEU A 8 -11.25 -5.14 -20.00
N GLN A 9 -11.11 -5.04 -18.68
CA GLN A 9 -12.21 -4.71 -17.81
C GLN A 9 -11.76 -3.64 -16.83
N LEU A 10 -12.65 -2.70 -16.52
CA LEU A 10 -12.42 -1.72 -15.48
C LEU A 10 -12.52 -2.41 -14.11
N LEU A 11 -11.39 -2.52 -13.43
CA LEU A 11 -11.33 -3.14 -12.10
C LEU A 11 -11.99 -2.28 -11.02
N ALA A 12 -11.66 -0.98 -10.97
CA ALA A 12 -12.11 -0.11 -9.89
C ALA A 12 -12.19 1.38 -10.26
N ILE A 13 -13.09 2.09 -9.57
CA ILE A 13 -13.23 3.54 -9.56
C ILE A 13 -12.97 4.01 -8.13
N LEU A 14 -11.73 4.43 -7.87
CA LEU A 14 -11.28 4.84 -6.54
C LEU A 14 -11.16 6.34 -6.36
N GLY A 15 -11.17 7.14 -7.42
CA GLY A 15 -11.04 8.60 -7.39
C GLY A 15 -12.30 9.34 -7.87
N GLY A 16 -12.21 10.66 -7.92
CA GLY A 16 -13.27 11.58 -8.29
C GLY A 16 -12.73 13.00 -8.40
N SER A 17 -13.52 14.01 -8.03
CA SER A 17 -13.11 15.42 -8.02
C SER A 17 -13.15 16.02 -6.61
N GLY A 18 -12.55 17.20 -6.42
CA GLY A 18 -12.54 17.90 -5.13
C GLY A 18 -11.90 17.07 -4.03
N ALA A 19 -12.62 16.81 -2.93
CA ALA A 19 -12.11 15.99 -1.83
C ALA A 19 -11.91 14.50 -2.19
N ALA A 20 -12.45 14.05 -3.34
CA ALA A 20 -12.30 12.70 -3.86
C ALA A 20 -11.24 12.58 -4.97
N ASP A 21 -10.50 13.65 -5.32
CA ASP A 21 -9.42 13.64 -6.34
C ASP A 21 -8.17 12.87 -5.87
N ARG A 22 -8.37 11.57 -5.60
CA ARG A 22 -7.33 10.60 -5.25
C ARG A 22 -6.65 10.13 -6.53
N ARG A 23 -5.37 10.46 -6.66
CA ARG A 23 -4.54 10.11 -7.82
C ARG A 23 -3.53 9.04 -7.45
N PHE A 24 -3.03 8.32 -8.44
CA PHE A 24 -2.07 7.23 -8.25
C PHE A 24 -0.82 7.51 -9.07
N PHE A 25 0.29 7.83 -8.40
CA PHE A 25 1.58 8.12 -9.04
C PHE A 25 2.53 6.92 -9.03
N HIS A 26 2.20 5.90 -8.24
CA HIS A 26 2.99 4.69 -8.09
C HIS A 26 2.22 3.49 -8.62
N ALA A 27 2.93 2.55 -9.24
CA ALA A 27 2.34 1.32 -9.75
C ALA A 27 1.75 0.49 -8.61
N PRO A 28 0.67 -0.28 -8.86
CA PRO A 28 0.18 -1.26 -7.91
C PRO A 28 1.16 -2.45 -7.80
N ASP A 29 0.98 -3.24 -6.74
CA ASP A 29 1.54 -4.59 -6.64
C ASP A 29 0.40 -5.61 -6.66
N VAL A 30 0.62 -6.74 -7.33
CA VAL A 30 -0.41 -7.75 -7.59
C VAL A 30 0.06 -9.10 -7.05
N VAL A 31 -0.76 -9.69 -6.18
CA VAL A 31 -0.46 -10.98 -5.55
C VAL A 31 -1.62 -11.95 -5.67
N GLN A 32 -1.32 -13.21 -5.91
CA GLN A 32 -2.30 -14.29 -5.76
C GLN A 32 -2.45 -14.66 -4.29
N SER A 33 -3.69 -14.74 -3.83
CA SER A 33 -4.02 -15.08 -2.45
C SER A 33 -5.36 -15.80 -2.37
N ARG A 34 -5.69 -16.31 -1.18
CA ARG A 34 -6.94 -17.01 -0.89
C ARG A 34 -7.51 -16.53 0.44
N ASP A 35 -8.83 -16.44 0.51
CA ASP A 35 -9.58 -16.25 1.75
C ASP A 35 -10.79 -17.19 1.81
N ALA A 36 -11.71 -16.95 2.76
CA ALA A 36 -12.90 -17.77 2.95
C ALA A 36 -13.85 -17.77 1.73
N ALA A 37 -13.79 -16.74 0.88
CA ALA A 37 -14.60 -16.64 -0.34
C ALA A 37 -13.89 -17.24 -1.57
N GLY A 38 -12.66 -17.74 -1.43
CA GLY A 38 -11.91 -18.44 -2.48
C GLY A 38 -10.64 -17.73 -2.89
N ASP A 39 -10.14 -18.08 -4.08
CA ASP A 39 -8.95 -17.46 -4.68
C ASP A 39 -9.25 -16.04 -5.17
N TYR A 40 -8.24 -15.17 -5.14
CA TYR A 40 -8.31 -13.83 -5.71
C TYR A 40 -6.92 -13.33 -6.12
N ASP A 41 -6.90 -12.46 -7.14
CA ASP A 41 -5.77 -11.61 -7.46
C ASP A 41 -5.93 -10.30 -6.65
N GLY A 42 -5.07 -10.14 -5.65
CA GLY A 42 -5.05 -8.98 -4.77
C GLY A 42 -4.25 -7.84 -5.40
N VAL A 43 -4.92 -6.74 -5.73
CA VAL A 43 -4.29 -5.53 -6.24
C VAL A 43 -4.12 -4.54 -5.10
N VAL A 44 -2.88 -4.29 -4.70
CA VAL A 44 -2.53 -3.33 -3.66
C VAL A 44 -2.05 -2.04 -4.30
N ILE A 45 -2.65 -0.93 -3.93
CA ILE A 45 -2.31 0.38 -4.49
C ILE A 45 -2.52 1.48 -3.45
N VAL A 46 -1.72 2.53 -3.50
CA VAL A 46 -1.79 3.65 -2.55
C VAL A 46 -1.98 4.95 -3.33
N SER A 47 -3.00 5.73 -2.96
CA SER A 47 -3.22 7.04 -3.57
C SER A 47 -2.28 8.10 -2.98
N GLY A 48 -1.97 9.10 -3.78
CA GLY A 48 -1.10 10.21 -3.40
C GLY A 48 -0.79 11.08 -4.60
N ASN A 49 -1.08 12.38 -4.50
CA ASN A 49 -0.72 13.34 -5.55
C ASN A 49 0.65 13.96 -5.28
N ARG A 50 1.71 13.32 -5.79
CA ARG A 50 3.10 13.79 -5.65
C ARG A 50 3.34 15.16 -6.29
N ALA A 51 2.59 15.51 -7.34
CA ALA A 51 2.71 16.82 -8.00
C ALA A 51 2.12 17.97 -7.17
N ALA A 52 1.30 17.68 -6.15
CA ALA A 52 0.74 18.67 -5.23
C ALA A 52 1.15 18.34 -3.77
N PRO A 53 2.45 18.37 -3.43
CA PRO A 53 2.96 17.82 -2.18
C PRO A 53 2.47 18.57 -0.92
N THR A 54 2.05 19.82 -1.03
CA THR A 54 1.55 20.64 0.10
C THR A 54 0.04 20.62 0.26
N GLU A 55 -0.70 19.98 -0.64
CA GLU A 55 -2.17 19.92 -0.62
C GLU A 55 -2.69 19.07 0.55
N THR A 56 -3.77 19.49 1.21
CA THR A 56 -4.32 18.80 2.40
C THR A 56 -5.82 18.47 2.34
N ARG A 57 -6.53 18.94 1.32
CA ARG A 57 -7.97 18.73 1.11
C ARG A 57 -8.35 17.30 0.74
N VAL A 58 -7.48 16.60 -0.01
CA VAL A 58 -7.72 15.21 -0.41
C VAL A 58 -7.21 14.29 0.69
N ARG A 59 -8.09 13.39 1.15
CA ARG A 59 -7.69 12.27 2.00
C ARG A 59 -7.29 11.09 1.12
N ASP A 60 -6.02 10.71 1.19
CA ASP A 60 -5.48 9.57 0.46
C ASP A 60 -5.57 8.28 1.28
N TYR A 61 -5.51 7.15 0.59
CA TYR A 61 -5.73 5.82 1.17
C TYR A 61 -4.78 4.79 0.56
N ALA A 62 -4.46 3.77 1.36
CA ALA A 62 -3.99 2.48 0.85
C ALA A 62 -5.19 1.55 0.61
N TYR A 63 -5.14 0.79 -0.47
CA TYR A 63 -6.21 -0.10 -0.90
C TYR A 63 -5.69 -1.52 -1.09
N LEU A 64 -6.51 -2.50 -0.72
CA LEU A 64 -6.50 -3.83 -1.31
C LEU A 64 -7.81 -4.02 -2.07
N LEU A 65 -7.71 -4.31 -3.36
CA LEU A 65 -8.82 -4.75 -4.19
C LEU A 65 -8.70 -6.25 -4.42
N LYS A 66 -9.78 -7.01 -4.24
CA LYS A 66 -9.78 -8.45 -4.51
C LYS A 66 -10.46 -8.72 -5.84
N ASP A 67 -9.67 -8.97 -6.87
CA ASP A 67 -10.19 -9.43 -8.16
C ASP A 67 -10.44 -10.93 -8.10
N ARG A 68 -11.71 -11.31 -8.22
CA ARG A 68 -12.16 -12.72 -8.21
C ARG A 68 -12.23 -13.32 -9.62
N ALA A 69 -12.00 -12.52 -10.67
CA ALA A 69 -11.93 -12.98 -12.05
C ALA A 69 -10.56 -13.58 -12.39
N THR A 70 -10.05 -14.45 -11.52
CA THR A 70 -8.71 -15.05 -11.65
C THR A 70 -8.63 -16.00 -12.84
N ALA A 71 -7.41 -16.27 -13.32
CA ALA A 71 -7.16 -17.24 -14.38
C ALA A 71 -7.65 -18.64 -13.96
N GLY A 72 -8.77 -19.10 -14.56
CA GLY A 72 -9.44 -20.35 -14.22
C GLY A 72 -10.86 -20.16 -13.66
N ALA A 73 -11.23 -18.93 -13.27
CA ALA A 73 -12.62 -18.60 -12.95
C ALA A 73 -13.47 -18.55 -14.23
N ALA A 74 -14.72 -18.99 -14.13
CA ALA A 74 -15.73 -18.85 -15.19
C ALA A 74 -15.96 -17.37 -15.61
N ALA A 75 -15.42 -16.41 -14.85
CA ALA A 75 -15.44 -14.97 -15.14
C ALA A 75 -14.74 -14.57 -16.45
N LEU A 76 -13.87 -15.44 -17.01
CA LEU A 76 -13.32 -15.23 -18.35
C LEU A 76 -14.18 -15.81 -19.49
N ALA A 77 -15.30 -16.48 -19.16
CA ALA A 77 -16.30 -16.90 -20.15
C ALA A 77 -17.04 -15.68 -20.73
N ASP A 78 -17.76 -15.83 -21.85
CA ASP A 78 -18.52 -14.77 -22.56
C ASP A 78 -19.67 -14.09 -21.74
N GLY A 79 -19.56 -14.01 -20.41
CA GLY A 79 -20.51 -13.35 -19.52
C GLY A 79 -20.38 -11.83 -19.49
N PRO A 80 -21.36 -11.13 -18.86
CA PRO A 80 -21.36 -9.67 -18.75
C PRO A 80 -20.14 -9.17 -17.95
N PRO A 81 -19.64 -7.96 -18.25
CA PRO A 81 -18.52 -7.38 -17.52
C PRO A 81 -18.85 -7.25 -16.02
N VAL A 82 -17.92 -7.64 -15.14
CA VAL A 82 -18.10 -7.45 -13.70
C VAL A 82 -18.07 -5.94 -13.39
N ALA A 83 -18.99 -5.48 -12.54
CA ALA A 83 -19.04 -4.09 -12.14
C ALA A 83 -17.73 -3.66 -11.46
N ALA A 84 -17.26 -2.46 -11.78
CA ALA A 84 -16.06 -1.90 -11.18
C ALA A 84 -16.24 -1.70 -9.67
N ILE A 85 -15.22 -2.05 -8.90
CA ILE A 85 -15.18 -1.82 -7.45
C ILE A 85 -15.12 -0.31 -7.19
N THR A 86 -16.04 0.20 -6.39
CA THR A 86 -16.08 1.61 -5.98
C THR A 86 -15.45 1.81 -4.61
N HIS A 87 -14.94 3.01 -4.35
CA HIS A 87 -14.40 3.39 -3.03
C HIS A 87 -15.37 3.12 -1.86
N ALA A 88 -16.68 3.21 -2.08
CA ALA A 88 -17.70 3.01 -1.05
C ALA A 88 -17.94 1.54 -0.71
N GLN A 89 -17.65 0.61 -1.63
CA GLN A 89 -17.81 -0.83 -1.43
C GLN A 89 -16.68 -1.46 -0.60
N LEU A 90 -15.55 -0.77 -0.46
CA LEU A 90 -14.40 -1.25 0.32
C LEU A 90 -14.62 -1.02 1.81
N ALA A 91 -14.37 -2.06 2.61
CA ALA A 91 -14.39 -1.96 4.06
C ALA A 91 -13.37 -0.92 4.53
N ASP A 92 -13.81 0.01 5.37
CA ASP A 92 -12.92 1.01 5.96
C ASP A 92 -12.18 0.40 7.16
N VAL A 93 -10.86 0.33 7.05
CA VAL A 93 -9.95 -0.23 8.06
C VAL A 93 -9.04 0.84 8.65
N SER A 94 -9.40 2.12 8.49
CA SER A 94 -8.58 3.26 8.96
C SER A 94 -8.40 3.29 10.47
N ASP A 95 -9.42 2.80 11.18
CA ASP A 95 -9.45 2.73 12.64
C ASP A 95 -9.09 1.34 13.16
N ASN A 96 -8.61 0.44 12.29
CA ASN A 96 -8.44 -0.97 12.64
C ASN A 96 -7.56 -1.19 13.86
N CYS A 97 -8.23 -1.70 14.90
CA CYS A 97 -7.78 -2.53 15.99
C CYS A 97 -6.25 -2.62 16.12
N THR A 98 -5.69 -1.61 16.80
CA THR A 98 -4.46 -1.85 17.56
C THR A 98 -4.71 -3.06 18.47
N VAL A 99 -3.68 -3.85 18.76
CA VAL A 99 -3.79 -5.08 19.59
C VAL A 99 -4.41 -4.82 20.99
N ALA A 100 -4.59 -3.56 21.38
CA ALA A 100 -5.24 -3.11 22.60
C ALA A 100 -6.77 -3.34 22.66
N ASP A 101 -7.49 -3.44 21.53
CA ASP A 101 -8.93 -3.71 21.55
C ASP A 101 -9.38 -4.61 20.37
N PRO A 102 -9.17 -5.94 20.48
CA PRO A 102 -9.63 -6.91 19.49
C PRO A 102 -11.14 -7.22 19.56
N ALA A 103 -11.86 -6.77 20.59
CA ALA A 103 -13.26 -7.15 20.83
C ALA A 103 -14.27 -6.10 20.35
N GLY A 104 -13.90 -4.82 20.30
CA GLY A 104 -14.76 -3.73 19.82
C GLY A 104 -14.68 -3.43 18.31
N CYS A 105 -13.84 -4.15 17.58
CA CYS A 105 -13.49 -3.84 16.20
C CYS A 105 -14.20 -4.79 15.22
N GLU A 106 -15.45 -4.47 14.88
CA GLU A 106 -16.15 -5.18 13.80
C GLU A 106 -15.61 -4.72 12.45
N LEU A 107 -14.72 -5.54 11.87
CA LEU A 107 -14.30 -5.35 10.49
C LEU A 107 -15.52 -5.55 9.59
N GLY A 108 -15.78 -4.57 8.72
CA GLY A 108 -16.76 -4.73 7.66
C GLY A 108 -16.42 -5.90 6.72
N GLU A 109 -17.34 -6.24 5.84
CA GLU A 109 -17.18 -7.33 4.88
C GLU A 109 -15.94 -7.14 3.98
N LEU A 110 -14.95 -8.04 4.11
CA LEU A 110 -13.64 -7.93 3.43
C LEU A 110 -13.59 -8.67 2.08
N SER A 111 -14.68 -9.30 1.62
CA SER A 111 -14.70 -10.11 0.39
C SER A 111 -14.33 -9.34 -0.88
N VAL A 112 -14.68 -8.04 -0.95
CA VAL A 112 -14.33 -7.12 -2.06
C VAL A 112 -12.95 -6.49 -1.87
N GLY A 113 -12.51 -6.34 -0.61
CA GLY A 113 -11.27 -5.67 -0.26
C GLY A 113 -11.45 -4.66 0.87
N TRP A 114 -10.43 -3.83 1.09
CA TRP A 114 -10.42 -2.84 2.15
C TRP A 114 -9.68 -1.57 1.75
N LYS A 115 -9.94 -0.49 2.50
CA LYS A 115 -9.29 0.82 2.37
C LYS A 115 -8.80 1.31 3.73
N LEU A 116 -7.58 1.83 3.79
CA LEU A 116 -7.00 2.44 4.99
C LEU A 116 -6.67 3.90 4.69
N ALA A 117 -7.27 4.85 5.40
CA ALA A 117 -6.91 6.25 5.31
C ALA A 117 -5.50 6.45 5.85
N LEU A 118 -4.69 7.19 5.09
CA LEU A 118 -3.40 7.66 5.59
C LEU A 118 -3.64 8.62 6.76
N GLN A 119 -2.77 8.54 7.77
CA GLN A 119 -3.10 8.99 9.12
C GLN A 119 -2.76 10.48 9.35
N GLY A 120 -1.93 11.07 8.50
CA GLY A 120 -1.60 12.49 8.49
C GLY A 120 -2.55 13.31 7.61
N GLY A 121 -2.77 14.57 8.00
CA GLY A 121 -3.54 15.52 7.19
C GLY A 121 -2.83 15.79 5.86
N GLY A 122 -3.51 15.50 4.74
CA GLY A 122 -2.90 15.60 3.41
C GLY A 122 -1.78 14.60 3.14
N GLU A 123 -1.64 13.55 3.95
CA GLU A 123 -0.63 12.52 3.72
C GLU A 123 -0.86 11.84 2.36
N LYS A 124 0.22 11.50 1.65
CA LYS A 124 0.19 10.91 0.29
C LYS A 124 1.05 9.65 0.24
N GLY A 125 0.64 8.64 -0.52
CA GLY A 125 1.54 7.54 -0.90
C GLY A 125 2.72 8.02 -1.73
N LEU A 126 3.91 7.48 -1.46
CA LEU A 126 5.19 7.90 -2.06
C LEU A 126 6.02 6.75 -2.67
N SER A 127 5.55 5.51 -2.55
CA SER A 127 6.18 4.36 -3.19
C SER A 127 5.19 3.42 -3.82
N THR A 128 5.67 2.58 -4.74
CA THR A 128 4.97 1.33 -5.09
C THR A 128 4.91 0.46 -3.83
N PRO A 129 3.74 -0.08 -3.47
CA PRO A 129 3.63 -1.01 -2.35
C PRO A 129 4.38 -2.29 -2.68
N LEU A 130 4.91 -2.94 -1.64
CA LEU A 130 5.55 -4.23 -1.73
C LEU A 130 4.79 -5.22 -0.86
N VAL A 131 4.26 -6.25 -1.48
CA VAL A 131 3.56 -7.34 -0.79
C VAL A 131 4.49 -8.53 -0.68
N SER A 132 4.72 -8.99 0.55
CA SER A 132 5.51 -10.19 0.80
C SER A 132 5.02 -10.90 2.05
N ASN A 133 4.76 -12.20 1.91
CA ASN A 133 4.27 -13.11 2.94
C ASN A 133 3.12 -12.51 3.78
N GLY A 134 2.08 -12.04 3.10
CA GLY A 134 0.89 -11.47 3.74
C GLY A 134 1.11 -10.12 4.43
N SER A 135 2.26 -9.47 4.23
CA SER A 135 2.54 -8.11 4.69
C SER A 135 2.64 -7.15 3.51
N ILE A 136 2.03 -5.97 3.63
CA ILE A 136 2.13 -4.85 2.70
C ILE A 136 3.06 -3.81 3.31
N VAL A 137 4.02 -3.31 2.54
CA VAL A 137 4.94 -2.25 2.97
C VAL A 137 5.01 -1.16 1.91
N PHE A 138 4.89 0.10 2.31
CA PHE A 138 5.04 1.26 1.42
C PHE A 138 5.49 2.50 2.20
N THR A 139 5.94 3.53 1.50
CA THR A 139 6.23 4.83 2.08
C THR A 139 5.17 5.87 1.73
N SER A 140 5.06 6.88 2.58
CA SER A 140 4.15 8.00 2.43
C SER A 140 4.82 9.29 2.88
N TYR A 141 4.24 10.42 2.49
CA TYR A 141 4.68 11.76 2.82
C TYR A 141 3.56 12.57 3.44
N VAL A 142 3.82 13.09 4.63
CA VAL A 142 2.96 14.05 5.33
C VAL A 142 3.47 15.45 5.00
N PRO A 143 2.65 16.32 4.38
CA PRO A 143 3.00 17.73 4.20
C PRO A 143 3.35 18.37 5.53
N ALA A 144 4.32 19.28 5.54
CA ALA A 144 4.55 20.08 6.74
C ALA A 144 3.35 20.98 7.00
N ALA A 145 3.06 21.23 8.28
CA ALA A 145 2.19 22.34 8.64
C ALA A 145 2.76 23.63 8.06
N THR A 146 1.91 24.54 7.59
CA THR A 146 2.32 25.90 7.24
C THR A 146 2.95 26.53 8.49
N ALA A 147 4.27 26.56 8.57
CA ALA A 147 4.97 27.16 9.69
C ALA A 147 4.70 28.67 9.71
N ALA A 148 4.48 29.22 10.90
CA ALA A 148 4.63 30.64 11.15
C ALA A 148 6.05 31.09 10.75
N GLN A 149 6.18 32.37 10.38
CA GLN A 149 7.14 32.93 9.42
C GLN A 149 8.67 32.78 9.65
N ASP A 150 9.15 32.02 10.64
CA ASP A 150 10.55 32.15 11.10
C ASP A 150 11.47 30.95 10.79
N CYS A 151 11.02 29.96 10.02
CA CYS A 151 11.91 28.92 9.48
C CYS A 151 11.55 28.62 8.01
N PRO A 152 12.44 28.87 7.04
CA PRO A 152 12.11 28.67 5.63
C PRO A 152 11.83 27.18 5.37
N GLN A 153 10.60 26.89 4.92
CA GLN A 153 10.13 25.59 4.43
C GLN A 153 10.38 24.43 5.41
N ALA A 154 9.52 24.29 6.43
CA ALA A 154 9.45 23.02 7.16
C ALA A 154 9.30 21.89 6.13
N ALA A 155 10.31 21.03 6.01
CA ALA A 155 10.22 19.87 5.13
C ALA A 155 9.14 18.95 5.71
N GLY A 156 8.20 18.50 4.88
CA GLY A 156 7.26 17.47 5.30
C GLY A 156 7.99 16.19 5.69
N ARG A 157 7.25 15.21 6.22
CA ARG A 157 7.85 14.06 6.88
C ARG A 157 7.44 12.78 6.18
N SER A 158 8.40 11.90 5.97
CA SER A 158 8.14 10.59 5.40
C SER A 158 7.82 9.55 6.47
N ARG A 159 6.93 8.63 6.12
CA ARG A 159 6.53 7.49 6.94
C ARG A 159 6.69 6.20 6.14
N THR A 160 6.83 5.09 6.85
CA THR A 160 6.70 3.74 6.29
C THR A 160 5.55 3.04 6.97
N TYR A 161 4.66 2.47 6.19
CA TYR A 161 3.58 1.61 6.66
C TYR A 161 3.98 0.14 6.58
N LYS A 162 3.50 -0.66 7.53
CA LYS A 162 3.53 -2.12 7.44
C LYS A 162 2.20 -2.66 7.93
N LEU A 163 1.43 -3.22 7.00
CA LEU A 163 0.05 -3.68 7.22
C LEU A 163 -0.08 -5.16 6.88
N ALA A 164 -1.03 -5.85 7.48
CA ALA A 164 -1.40 -7.19 7.05
C ALA A 164 -2.27 -7.14 5.79
N LEU A 165 -1.96 -7.97 4.79
CA LEU A 165 -2.73 -8.08 3.55
C LEU A 165 -4.20 -8.45 3.82
N ARG A 166 -4.43 -9.36 4.77
CA ARG A 166 -5.74 -9.96 5.01
C ARG A 166 -6.80 -8.96 5.48
N ASP A 167 -6.43 -8.03 6.37
CA ASP A 167 -7.35 -7.20 7.16
C ASP A 167 -6.83 -5.76 7.34
N GLY A 168 -5.71 -5.38 6.74
CA GLY A 168 -5.12 -4.06 6.93
C GLY A 168 -4.58 -3.81 8.34
N ALA A 169 -4.51 -4.82 9.21
CA ALA A 169 -4.11 -4.63 10.60
C ALA A 169 -2.64 -4.15 10.72
N PRO A 170 -2.33 -3.28 11.69
CA PRO A 170 -0.97 -2.84 11.97
C PRO A 170 0.03 -4.00 12.19
N ARG A 171 1.21 -3.89 11.57
CA ARG A 171 2.31 -4.87 11.68
C ARG A 171 3.68 -4.21 11.85
N MET A 172 3.77 -2.88 11.95
CA MET A 172 5.04 -2.19 12.17
C MET A 172 5.50 -2.36 13.62
N PRO A 173 6.73 -2.85 13.87
CA PRO A 173 7.28 -2.86 15.22
C PRO A 173 7.48 -1.42 15.74
N PRO A 174 7.10 -1.13 17.00
CA PRO A 174 7.35 0.18 17.59
C PRO A 174 8.85 0.50 17.66
N ALA A 175 9.21 1.76 17.47
CA ALA A 175 10.60 2.20 17.53
C ALA A 175 11.13 2.19 18.97
N GLY A 176 12.38 1.75 19.17
CA GLY A 176 13.11 1.91 20.44
C GLY A 176 12.57 1.12 21.64
N SER A 177 11.69 0.13 21.43
CA SER A 177 11.14 -0.64 22.54
C SER A 177 12.02 -1.83 22.92
N LEU A 178 12.41 -1.88 24.20
CA LEU A 178 12.97 -3.06 24.86
C LEU A 178 11.86 -3.93 25.51
N GLN A 179 10.60 -3.50 25.43
CA GLN A 179 9.48 -4.17 26.07
C GLN A 179 8.82 -5.17 25.09
N PRO A 180 8.69 -6.46 25.46
CA PRO A 180 8.21 -7.51 24.56
C PRO A 180 6.75 -7.40 24.07
N GLN A 181 5.99 -6.41 24.51
CA GLN A 181 4.51 -6.44 24.48
C GLN A 181 3.81 -5.19 23.93
N GLN A 182 4.54 -4.21 23.41
CA GLN A 182 3.87 -3.08 22.76
C GLN A 182 3.21 -3.50 21.45
N ALA A 183 1.95 -3.11 21.31
CA ALA A 183 1.16 -3.35 20.12
C ALA A 183 1.87 -2.80 18.86
N PRO A 184 1.83 -3.52 17.72
CA PRO A 184 2.27 -2.98 16.46
C PRO A 184 1.53 -1.70 16.11
N VAL A 185 2.26 -0.75 15.53
CA VAL A 185 1.74 0.52 15.02
C VAL A 185 1.52 0.43 13.50
N PRO A 186 0.65 1.26 12.89
CA PRO A 186 0.41 1.20 11.44
C PRO A 186 1.63 1.69 10.64
N TYR A 187 2.36 2.68 11.18
CA TYR A 187 3.49 3.30 10.51
C TYR A 187 4.64 3.64 11.46
N ARG A 188 5.82 3.87 10.89
CA ARG A 188 6.99 4.48 11.55
C ARG A 188 7.46 5.69 10.75
N GLU A 189 7.89 6.74 11.43
CA GLU A 189 8.45 7.92 10.79
C GLU A 189 9.90 7.67 10.36
N LEU A 190 10.23 8.05 9.13
CA LEU A 190 11.57 7.91 8.54
C LEU A 190 12.41 9.17 8.76
N GLY A 191 11.78 10.35 8.79
CA GLY A 191 12.46 11.63 8.90
C GLY A 191 11.86 12.70 7.97
N PRO A 192 12.50 13.87 7.87
CA PRO A 192 12.09 14.91 6.94
C PRO A 192 12.35 14.53 5.48
N GLY A 193 11.62 15.17 4.57
CA GLY A 193 11.77 15.03 3.12
C GLY A 193 10.92 13.91 2.52
N LEU A 194 11.23 13.59 1.26
CA LEU A 194 10.57 12.56 0.45
C LEU A 194 11.44 11.30 0.42
N ALA A 195 11.01 10.27 1.15
CA ALA A 195 11.66 8.97 1.15
C ALA A 195 11.37 8.20 -0.15
N GLY A 196 12.34 7.41 -0.61
CA GLY A 196 12.18 6.58 -1.81
C GLY A 196 11.30 5.34 -1.58
N ASP A 197 11.47 4.37 -2.46
CA ASP A 197 10.84 3.06 -2.35
C ASP A 197 11.50 2.20 -1.27
N VAL A 198 10.76 1.22 -0.77
CA VAL A 198 11.30 0.16 0.08
C VAL A 198 11.99 -0.87 -0.78
N VAL A 199 13.28 -1.12 -0.52
CA VAL A 199 14.09 -2.00 -1.35
C VAL A 199 14.23 -3.37 -0.69
N PRO A 200 13.88 -4.46 -1.36
CA PRO A 200 14.14 -5.79 -0.83
C PRO A 200 15.64 -6.08 -0.76
N LEU A 201 16.13 -6.55 0.40
CA LEU A 201 17.54 -6.85 0.62
C LEU A 201 17.69 -8.13 1.46
N GLN A 202 18.25 -9.18 0.86
CA GLN A 202 18.41 -10.50 1.49
C GLN A 202 17.06 -11.03 2.02
N ASN A 203 16.97 -11.27 3.33
CA ASN A 203 15.78 -11.81 4.02
C ASN A 203 14.91 -10.70 4.65
N GLY A 204 15.08 -9.45 4.24
CA GLY A 204 14.33 -8.32 4.79
C GLY A 204 14.18 -7.18 3.79
N LEU A 205 13.72 -6.06 4.32
CA LEU A 205 13.50 -4.84 3.56
C LEU A 205 14.40 -3.74 4.08
N LEU A 206 15.08 -3.05 3.18
CA LEU A 206 15.82 -1.84 3.48
C LEU A 206 14.84 -0.66 3.36
N LEU A 207 14.60 0.02 4.48
CA LEU A 207 13.84 1.26 4.45
C LEU A 207 14.73 2.42 3.96
N PRO A 208 14.18 3.34 3.15
CA PRO A 208 14.88 4.54 2.71
C PRO A 208 15.25 5.46 3.89
N GLY A 209 16.37 6.17 3.77
CA GLY A 209 16.91 7.05 4.82
C GLY A 209 18.41 6.90 5.01
N ASN A 210 18.86 6.58 6.23
CA ASN A 210 20.26 6.68 6.71
C ASN A 210 21.27 5.67 6.10
N GLY A 211 20.99 5.09 4.94
CA GLY A 211 21.89 4.17 4.23
C GLY A 211 22.08 2.80 4.90
N ALA A 212 22.84 1.92 4.23
CA ALA A 212 23.05 0.54 4.66
C ALA A 212 23.83 0.39 5.99
N ALA A 213 24.60 1.41 6.38
CA ALA A 213 25.37 1.46 7.64
C ALA A 213 24.55 1.94 8.86
N GLY A 214 23.39 2.57 8.62
CA GLY A 214 22.39 2.93 9.64
C GLY A 214 21.05 2.21 9.40
N ALA A 215 21.09 1.06 8.72
CA ALA A 215 19.93 0.43 8.09
C ALA A 215 18.82 0.13 9.09
N GLN A 216 17.70 0.85 8.96
CA GLN A 216 16.42 0.38 9.47
C GLN A 216 15.96 -0.80 8.61
N ARG A 217 16.47 -2.00 8.88
CA ARG A 217 16.01 -3.23 8.25
C ARG A 217 14.67 -3.62 8.86
N LEU A 218 13.68 -3.82 8.01
CA LEU A 218 12.38 -4.33 8.41
C LEU A 218 12.32 -5.81 8.07
N SER A 219 12.09 -6.65 9.08
CA SER A 219 11.88 -8.08 8.84
C SER A 219 10.52 -8.30 8.20
N VAL A 220 10.48 -9.21 7.23
CA VAL A 220 9.25 -9.76 6.67
C VAL A 220 9.20 -11.22 7.08
N PRO A 221 8.04 -11.76 7.50
CA PRO A 221 7.97 -13.15 7.92
C PRO A 221 8.37 -14.09 6.77
N GLY A 222 8.89 -15.27 7.10
CA GLY A 222 9.12 -16.35 6.13
C GLY A 222 10.34 -16.15 5.22
N ARG A 223 10.47 -17.02 4.21
CA ARG A 223 11.50 -16.92 3.17
C ARG A 223 10.99 -16.02 2.05
N THR A 224 11.72 -14.95 1.77
CA THR A 224 11.42 -14.02 0.69
C THR A 224 12.20 -14.40 -0.57
N ARG A 225 11.51 -14.49 -1.71
CA ARG A 225 12.13 -14.60 -3.04
C ARG A 225 11.80 -13.34 -3.82
N TRP A 226 12.83 -12.56 -4.12
CA TRP A 226 12.69 -11.32 -4.85
C TRP A 226 12.92 -11.58 -6.34
N ARG A 227 11.93 -11.24 -7.17
CA ARG A 227 12.15 -11.24 -8.61
C ARG A 227 13.03 -10.02 -8.94
N SER A 228 14.30 -10.29 -9.17
CA SER A 228 15.24 -9.32 -9.73
C SER A 228 15.32 -9.55 -11.23
N TYR A 229 15.24 -8.47 -12.00
CA TYR A 229 15.60 -8.48 -13.41
C TYR A 229 16.88 -7.67 -13.55
N TRP A 230 17.77 -8.13 -14.42
CA TRP A 230 18.86 -7.34 -14.94
C TRP A 230 18.66 -7.27 -16.45
N ARG A 231 18.84 -6.09 -17.02
CA ARG A 231 18.90 -5.90 -18.47
C ARG A 231 20.36 -5.89 -18.85
N GLN A 232 20.76 -6.74 -19.78
CA GLN A 232 22.05 -6.66 -20.43
C GLN A 232 21.90 -5.92 -21.77
N GLU A 233 22.52 -4.75 -21.85
CA GLU A 233 22.55 -3.94 -23.07
C GLU A 233 23.21 -4.74 -24.21
N GLY A 234 22.57 -4.77 -25.38
CA GLY A 234 23.02 -5.55 -26.55
C GLY A 234 22.67 -7.04 -26.55
N VAL A 235 22.04 -7.57 -25.48
CA VAL A 235 21.55 -8.96 -25.43
C VAL A 235 20.02 -9.01 -25.32
N ASP A 236 19.43 -8.16 -24.49
CA ASP A 236 18.00 -8.14 -24.22
C ASP A 236 17.23 -7.09 -25.06
N GLU A 237 17.68 -6.81 -26.29
CA GLU A 237 16.98 -5.92 -27.23
C GLU A 237 15.87 -6.70 -27.98
N PRO A 238 14.70 -6.09 -28.22
CA PRO A 238 13.54 -6.75 -28.84
C PRO A 238 13.70 -7.10 -30.31
#